data_AF-A0A953B471-F1
#
_entry.id   AF-A0A953B471-F1
#
_cell.length_a   1.000
_cell.length_b   1.000
_cell.length_c   1.000
_cell.angle_alpha   90.00
_cell.angle_beta   90.00
_cell.angle_gamma   90.00
#
_symmetry.space_group_name_H-M   'P 1'
#
loop_
_entity.id
_entity.type
_entity.pdbx_description
1 polymer ?
#
loop_
_entity_poly.entity_id
_entity_poly.type
_entity_poly.pdbx_seq_one_letter_code
_entity_poly.pdbx_strand_id
1 'polypeptide(L)'
;MFPKHECGLFGVFGHPNAAVLTYYGLFALQHRGQESAGIVTSNGPGTTFLQHKDMGLVSQVFGQEELKRLKGSRAIGHTRYSTTGTSTLKNAQPFVVDCVRGQIAISHNGNLINADLLR
;
A
#
# COMPACT_ATOMS: atom_id res chain seq x y z
N MET A 1 -19.42 18.56 7.53
CA MET A 1 -19.45 17.08 7.62
C MET A 1 -18.24 16.57 6.85
N PHE A 2 -17.14 16.25 7.53
CA PHE A 2 -15.96 15.69 6.87
C PHE A 2 -16.29 14.28 6.34
N PRO A 3 -15.82 13.85 5.17
CA PRO A 3 -16.09 12.50 4.68
C PRO A 3 -15.58 11.47 5.70
N LYS A 4 -16.41 10.46 6.02
CA LYS A 4 -16.10 9.35 6.94
C LYS A 4 -15.29 8.21 6.28
N HIS A 5 -14.68 8.45 5.11
CA HIS A 5 -13.97 7.42 4.36
C HIS A 5 -12.47 7.59 4.54
N GLU A 6 -11.91 6.67 5.32
CA GLU A 6 -10.49 6.60 5.61
C GLU A 6 -9.88 5.45 4.80
N CYS A 7 -8.62 5.60 4.35
CA CYS A 7 -7.89 4.62 3.55
C CYS A 7 -7.98 3.17 4.09
N GLY A 8 -7.90 2.18 3.20
CA GLY A 8 -7.81 0.78 3.58
C GLY A 8 -6.36 0.36 3.78
N LEU A 9 -6.09 -0.41 4.83
CA LEU A 9 -4.78 -1.03 5.11
C LEU A 9 -4.96 -2.54 5.25
N PHE A 10 -4.03 -3.32 4.72
CA PHE A 10 -3.99 -4.76 4.94
C PHE A 10 -2.55 -5.26 5.00
N GLY A 11 -2.29 -6.30 5.80
CA GLY A 11 -0.96 -6.87 5.95
C GLY A 11 -0.99 -8.37 6.19
N VAL A 12 -0.01 -9.07 5.65
CA VAL A 12 0.16 -10.53 5.78
C VAL A 12 1.61 -10.82 6.15
N PHE A 13 1.81 -11.75 7.07
CA PHE A 13 3.12 -12.18 7.54
C PHE A 13 3.23 -13.71 7.56
N GLY A 14 4.34 -14.24 7.05
CA GLY A 14 4.68 -15.66 7.13
C GLY A 14 3.88 -16.57 6.19
N HIS A 15 3.38 -16.05 5.07
CA HIS A 15 2.57 -16.84 4.13
C HIS A 15 3.11 -16.77 2.69
N PRO A 16 3.29 -17.89 1.97
CA PRO A 16 3.88 -17.90 0.63
C PRO A 16 3.09 -17.08 -0.41
N ASN A 17 1.77 -16.96 -0.22
CA ASN A 17 0.88 -16.17 -1.07
C ASN A 17 0.55 -14.79 -0.48
N ALA A 18 1.48 -14.15 0.25
CA ALA A 18 1.22 -12.90 0.97
C ALA A 18 0.66 -11.77 0.06
N ALA A 19 1.15 -11.64 -1.17
CA ALA A 19 0.64 -10.66 -2.13
C ALA A 19 -0.83 -10.89 -2.49
N VAL A 20 -1.20 -12.13 -2.84
CA VAL A 20 -2.56 -12.50 -3.26
C VAL A 20 -3.55 -12.34 -2.11
N LEU A 21 -3.18 -12.77 -0.90
CA LEU A 21 -4.00 -12.55 0.28
C LEU A 21 -4.19 -11.06 0.59
N THR A 22 -3.12 -10.26 0.41
CA THR A 22 -3.20 -8.81 0.58
C THR A 22 -4.11 -8.18 -0.48
N TYR A 23 -4.03 -8.61 -1.73
CA TYR A 23 -4.95 -8.20 -2.79
C TYR A 23 -6.41 -8.43 -2.41
N TYR A 24 -6.76 -9.63 -1.95
CA TYR A 24 -8.15 -9.93 -1.55
C TYR A 24 -8.58 -9.11 -0.33
N GLY A 25 -7.69 -8.91 0.64
CA GLY A 25 -7.93 -8.01 1.78
C GLY A 25 -8.22 -6.58 1.32
N LEU A 26 -7.40 -6.03 0.42
CA LEU A 26 -7.62 -4.70 -0.14
C LEU A 26 -8.89 -4.62 -0.99
N PHE A 27 -9.22 -5.67 -1.74
CA PHE A 27 -10.45 -5.76 -2.52
C PHE A 27 -11.69 -5.70 -1.61
N ALA A 28 -11.69 -6.43 -0.49
CA ALA A 28 -12.74 -6.33 0.51
C ALA A 28 -12.81 -4.92 1.14
N LEU A 29 -11.67 -4.25 1.27
CA LEU A 29 -11.56 -2.86 1.75
C LEU A 29 -11.68 -1.81 0.63
N GLN A 30 -12.13 -2.15 -0.58
CA GLN A 30 -12.21 -1.20 -1.71
C GLN A 30 -13.12 0.00 -1.41
N HIS A 31 -14.14 -0.19 -0.57
CA HIS A 31 -15.06 0.87 -0.12
C HIS A 31 -14.38 1.96 0.74
N ARG A 32 -13.14 1.71 1.19
CA ARG A 32 -12.32 2.65 1.97
C ARG A 32 -11.40 3.53 1.13
N GLY A 33 -11.31 3.30 -0.18
CA GLY A 33 -10.51 4.14 -1.07
C GLY A 33 -10.52 3.62 -2.49
N GLN A 34 -10.79 4.49 -3.46
CA GLN A 34 -11.02 4.14 -4.87
C GLN A 34 -10.05 4.84 -5.83
N GLU A 35 -9.06 5.56 -5.31
CA GLU A 35 -8.20 6.41 -6.14
C GLU A 35 -6.89 5.78 -6.55
N SER A 36 -6.30 5.00 -5.66
CA SER A 36 -5.06 4.28 -5.92
C SER A 36 -4.98 3.06 -5.04
N ALA A 37 -4.28 2.04 -5.50
CA ALA A 37 -3.95 0.87 -4.70
C ALA A 37 -2.47 0.55 -4.83
N GLY A 38 -1.91 -0.09 -3.81
CA GLY A 38 -0.50 -0.49 -3.80
C GLY A 38 -0.27 -1.68 -2.89
N ILE A 39 0.71 -2.51 -3.26
CA ILE A 39 1.21 -3.63 -2.46
C ILE A 39 2.73 -3.61 -2.49
N VAL A 40 3.33 -3.86 -1.33
CA VAL A 40 4.77 -4.11 -1.19
C VAL A 40 4.97 -5.47 -0.54
N THR A 41 5.89 -6.27 -1.08
CA THR A 41 6.25 -7.59 -0.55
C THR A 41 7.73 -7.69 -0.20
N SER A 42 8.06 -8.62 0.70
CA SER A 42 9.42 -8.89 1.15
C SER A 42 9.56 -10.33 1.65
N ASN A 43 10.80 -10.85 1.63
CA ASN A 43 11.18 -12.11 2.27
C ASN A 43 11.76 -11.92 3.68
N GLY A 44 11.82 -10.68 4.17
CA GLY A 44 12.31 -10.33 5.50
C GLY A 44 13.56 -9.44 5.49
N PRO A 45 14.25 -9.33 6.64
CA PRO A 45 15.40 -8.44 6.78
C PRO A 45 16.49 -8.71 5.74
N GLY A 46 17.08 -7.66 5.21
CA GLY A 46 18.15 -7.75 4.20
C GLY A 46 17.68 -8.13 2.79
N THR A 47 16.38 -8.25 2.55
CA THR A 47 15.83 -8.56 1.21
C THR A 47 15.27 -7.31 0.56
N THR A 48 15.47 -7.19 -0.75
CA THR A 48 14.88 -6.11 -1.56
C THR A 48 13.37 -6.23 -1.57
N PHE A 49 12.69 -5.10 -1.43
CA PHE A 49 11.24 -5.03 -1.46
C PHE A 49 10.76 -4.97 -2.91
N LEU A 50 9.68 -5.69 -3.20
CA LEU A 50 9.01 -5.64 -4.49
C LEU A 50 7.74 -4.80 -4.32
N GLN A 51 7.61 -3.77 -5.13
CA GLN A 51 6.49 -2.83 -5.06
C GLN A 51 5.75 -2.79 -6.39
N HIS A 52 4.43 -2.78 -6.30
CA HIS A 52 3.56 -2.32 -7.39
C HIS A 52 2.46 -1.43 -6.82
N LYS A 53 2.24 -0.29 -7.46
CA LYS A 53 1.21 0.67 -7.10
C LYS A 53 0.80 1.46 -8.32
N ASP A 54 -0.48 1.75 -8.43
CA ASP A 54 -1.03 2.57 -9.52
C ASP A 54 -2.30 3.29 -9.06
N MET A 55 -2.76 4.24 -9.87
CA MET A 55 -4.06 4.88 -9.72
C MET A 55 -5.17 3.91 -10.15
N GLY A 56 -6.34 4.05 -9.53
CA GLY A 56 -7.53 3.25 -9.79
C GLY A 56 -7.86 2.25 -8.68
N LEU A 57 -8.84 1.41 -8.99
CA LEU A 57 -9.35 0.37 -8.11
C LEU A 57 -8.35 -0.79 -7.98
N VAL A 58 -8.42 -1.55 -6.88
CA VAL A 58 -7.57 -2.72 -6.61
C VAL A 58 -7.58 -3.70 -7.79
N SER A 59 -8.75 -3.98 -8.37
CA SER A 59 -8.88 -4.88 -9.52
C SER A 59 -8.31 -4.33 -10.83
N GLN A 60 -8.14 -3.01 -10.95
CA GLN A 60 -7.53 -2.37 -12.11
C GLN A 60 -6.01 -2.31 -11.97
N VAL A 61 -5.51 -2.06 -10.76
CA VAL A 61 -4.09 -1.96 -10.45
C VAL A 61 -3.38 -3.32 -10.49
N PHE A 62 -4.06 -4.39 -10.06
CA PHE A 62 -3.44 -5.72 -9.91
C PHE A 62 -4.05 -6.77 -10.84
N GLY A 63 -3.35 -7.01 -11.96
CA GLY A 63 -3.55 -8.19 -12.79
C GLY A 63 -2.75 -9.40 -12.33
N GLN A 64 -2.93 -10.54 -13.02
CA GLN A 64 -2.21 -11.78 -12.71
C GLN A 64 -0.69 -11.61 -12.77
N GLU A 65 -0.19 -10.86 -13.76
CA GLU A 65 1.24 -10.62 -13.95
C GLU A 65 1.83 -9.74 -12.84
N GLU A 66 1.11 -8.73 -12.37
CA GLU A 66 1.54 -7.89 -11.25
C GLU A 66 1.66 -8.71 -9.96
N LEU A 67 0.64 -9.51 -9.66
CA LEU A 67 0.64 -10.36 -8.48
C LEU A 67 1.73 -11.44 -8.53
N LYS A 68 2.04 -11.99 -9.72
CA LYS A 68 3.16 -12.93 -9.90
C LYS A 68 4.53 -12.29 -9.66
N ARG A 69 4.69 -11.00 -9.96
CA ARG A 69 5.94 -10.26 -9.70
C ARG A 69 6.14 -9.97 -8.22
N LEU A 70 5.07 -9.77 -7.46
CA LEU A 70 5.09 -9.51 -6.03
C LEU A 70 5.36 -10.77 -5.19
N LYS A 71 6.60 -11.26 -5.24
CA LYS A 71 7.04 -12.43 -4.48
C LYS A 71 7.39 -12.06 -3.04
N GLY A 72 7.12 -12.95 -2.10
CA GLY A 72 7.52 -12.79 -0.71
C GLY A 72 6.57 -13.47 0.27
N SER A 73 7.06 -13.74 1.48
CA SER A 73 6.25 -14.28 2.57
C SER A 73 5.59 -13.20 3.43
N ARG A 74 5.86 -11.92 3.15
CA ARG A 74 5.35 -10.76 3.87
C ARG A 74 4.82 -9.74 2.88
N ALA A 75 3.71 -9.10 3.21
CA ALA A 75 3.11 -8.08 2.37
C ALA A 75 2.39 -7.02 3.20
N ILE A 76 2.44 -5.78 2.74
CA ILE A 76 1.54 -4.70 3.18
C ILE A 76 0.88 -4.07 1.97
N GLY A 77 -0.34 -3.59 2.15
CA GLY A 77 -1.15 -3.01 1.10
C GLY A 77 -1.90 -1.78 1.55
N HIS A 78 -2.33 -0.95 0.60
CA HIS A 78 -3.08 0.26 0.85
C HIS A 78 -4.09 0.56 -0.26
N THR A 79 -5.27 1.07 0.09
CA THR A 79 -6.22 1.73 -0.82
C THR A 79 -6.44 3.18 -0.40
N ARG A 80 -6.29 4.12 -1.33
CA ARG A 80 -6.38 5.57 -1.06
C ARG A 80 -7.77 6.12 -1.34
N TYR A 81 -8.26 6.93 -0.42
CA TYR A 81 -9.32 7.91 -0.63
C TYR A 81 -8.70 9.31 -0.52
N SER A 82 -8.97 10.26 -1.43
CA SER A 82 -8.39 11.61 -1.29
C SER A 82 -9.16 12.34 -0.20
N THR A 83 -8.53 12.43 0.96
CA THR A 83 -8.99 13.30 2.04
C THR A 83 -8.37 14.70 1.91
N THR A 84 -7.18 14.80 1.34
CA THR A 84 -6.46 16.06 1.03
C THR A 84 -5.26 15.79 0.11
N GLY A 85 -4.91 16.73 -0.78
CA GLY A 85 -3.76 16.65 -1.68
C GLY A 85 -4.11 16.15 -3.09
N THR A 86 -3.17 16.32 -4.03
CA THR A 86 -3.38 15.95 -5.44
C THR A 86 -3.42 14.44 -5.64
N SER A 87 -4.34 13.98 -6.49
CA SER A 87 -4.43 12.57 -6.91
C SER A 87 -3.31 12.26 -7.91
N THR A 88 -2.12 12.00 -7.37
CA THR A 88 -0.92 11.65 -8.14
C THR A 88 -0.38 10.31 -7.69
N LEU A 89 0.23 9.58 -8.61
CA LEU A 89 0.88 8.30 -8.31
C LEU A 89 1.94 8.42 -7.20
N LYS A 90 2.58 9.58 -7.08
CA LYS A 90 3.57 9.86 -6.02
C LYS A 90 2.97 9.74 -4.62
N ASN A 91 1.66 9.98 -4.47
CA ASN A 91 0.93 9.87 -3.21
C ASN A 91 0.33 8.47 -2.99
N ALA A 92 0.44 7.56 -3.96
CA ALA A 92 0.01 6.17 -3.79
C ALA A 92 0.94 5.46 -2.80
N GLN A 93 0.33 4.78 -1.84
CA GLN A 93 0.99 4.00 -0.79
C GLN A 93 0.89 2.50 -1.10
N PRO A 94 1.77 1.64 -0.54
CA PRO A 94 2.78 1.92 0.48
C PRO A 94 3.94 2.81 0.01
N PHE A 95 4.61 3.52 0.92
CA PHE A 95 5.90 4.18 0.65
C PHE A 95 7.03 3.22 0.99
N VAL A 96 8.02 3.10 0.10
CA VAL A 96 9.27 2.39 0.36
C VAL A 96 10.38 3.43 0.46
N VAL A 97 11.18 3.36 1.52
CA VAL A 97 12.32 4.24 1.76
C VAL A 97 13.56 3.43 2.11
N ASP A 98 14.69 3.84 1.56
CA ASP A 98 15.99 3.28 1.93
C ASP A 98 16.49 3.98 3.19
N CYS A 99 16.91 3.19 4.18
CA CYS A 99 17.47 3.66 5.44
C CYS A 99 18.81 2.98 5.72
N VAL A 100 19.56 3.49 6.69
CA VAL A 100 20.87 2.91 7.10
C VAL A 100 20.79 1.43 7.45
N ARG A 101 19.61 0.94 7.86
CA ARG A 101 19.36 -0.45 8.26
C ARG A 101 18.66 -1.30 7.19
N GLY A 102 18.61 -0.81 5.95
CA GLY A 102 17.88 -1.43 4.83
C GLY A 102 16.56 -0.73 4.52
N GLN A 103 15.73 -1.37 3.70
CA GLN A 103 14.48 -0.79 3.22
C GLN A 103 13.39 -0.86 4.29
N ILE A 104 12.59 0.19 4.39
CA ILE A 104 11.38 0.26 5.22
C ILE A 104 10.20 0.54 4.29
N ALA A 105 9.08 -0.15 4.52
CA ALA A 105 7.82 0.15 3.84
C ALA A 105 6.76 0.51 4.86
N ILE A 106 5.98 1.55 4.55
CA ILE A 106 4.93 2.05 5.42
C ILE A 106 3.67 2.36 4.62
N SER A 107 2.53 1.95 5.18
CA SER A 107 1.20 2.39 4.77
C SER A 107 0.52 3.02 5.97
N HIS A 108 -0.24 4.08 5.73
CA HIS A 108 -0.86 4.88 6.78
C HIS A 108 -2.28 5.27 6.39
N ASN A 109 -3.17 5.20 7.37
CA ASN A 109 -4.52 5.72 7.30
C ASN A 109 -4.72 6.73 8.44
N GLY A 110 -4.79 8.01 8.08
CA GLY A 110 -4.90 9.12 9.02
C GLY A 110 -4.33 10.41 8.45
N ASN A 111 -4.16 11.43 9.30
CA ASN A 111 -3.55 12.70 8.93
C ASN A 111 -2.59 13.21 10.03
N LEU A 112 -1.41 13.67 9.64
CA LEU A 112 -0.46 14.34 10.54
C LEU A 112 -0.79 15.83 10.59
N ILE A 113 -1.41 16.29 11.68
CA ILE A 113 -1.89 17.67 11.81
C ILE A 113 -0.78 18.73 11.85
N ASN A 114 0.44 18.32 12.20
CA ASN A 114 1.62 19.16 12.29
C ASN A 114 2.68 18.76 11.25
N ALA A 115 2.25 18.24 10.09
CA ALA A 115 3.15 17.81 9.02
C ALA A 115 4.13 18.90 8.57
N ASP A 116 3.71 20.17 8.53
CA ASP A 116 4.59 21.29 8.15
C ASP A 116 5.72 21.54 9.14
N LEU A 117 5.54 21.22 10.42
CA LEU A 117 6.60 21.31 11.43
C LEU A 117 7.59 20.14 11.35
N LEU A 118 7.14 18.98 10.87
CA LEU A 118 7.92 17.74 10.82
C LEU A 118 8.70 17.56 9.50
N ARG A 119 8.41 18.38 8.49
CA ARG A 119 8.98 18.30 7.14
C ARG A 119 10.38 18.89 7.06
#